data_AF-A0A3E0DWE3-F1
#
_entry.id   AF-A0A3E0DWE3-F1
#
_cell.length_a   1.000
_cell.length_b   1.000
_cell.length_c   1.000
_cell.angle_alpha   90.00
_cell.angle_beta   90.00
_cell.angle_gamma   90.00
#
_symmetry.space_group_name_H-M   'P 1'
#
loop_
_entity.id
_entity.type
_entity.pdbx_description
1 polymer ?
#
loop_
_entity_poly.entity_id
_entity_poly.type
_entity_poly.pdbx_seq_one_letter_code
_entity_poly.pdbx_strand_id
1 'polypeptide(L)'
;MQSEIRGPWGGVRLDVFKQNYAMAALKNKKPRILYISYGETDNWAQENHYDQYLWPSKQTDAYIKEIWDFIQSDLQYKDKTTINITTDHGRGITKTSWRGHGSSIPEAGEIWMASIGPDTPAADEMKSQGQRQSVMIARTIFQLLGMVYPDAKAGKVINEMLE
;
A
#
# COMPACT_ATOMS: atom_id res chain seq x y z
N MET A 1 18.14 8.16 14.53
CA MET A 1 18.18 7.70 13.13
C MET A 1 17.64 8.72 12.13
N GLN A 2 16.33 9.07 12.10
CA GLN A 2 15.86 10.04 11.09
C GLN A 2 16.49 11.45 11.23
N SER A 3 16.65 11.96 12.47
CA SER A 3 17.29 13.25 12.74
C SER A 3 18.79 13.30 12.44
N GLU A 4 19.41 12.13 12.25
CA GLU A 4 20.85 11.98 11.98
C GLU A 4 21.12 11.88 10.47
N ILE A 5 20.08 11.83 9.66
CA ILE A 5 20.15 11.57 8.21
C ILE A 5 19.57 12.79 7.49
N ARG A 6 20.41 13.45 6.71
CA ARG A 6 19.99 14.57 5.85
C ARG A 6 19.29 14.00 4.62
N GLY A 7 17.99 13.79 4.73
CA GLY A 7 17.12 13.52 3.59
C GLY A 7 16.62 14.81 2.92
N PRO A 8 16.07 14.73 1.70
CA PRO A 8 15.48 15.88 1.00
C PRO A 8 14.33 16.54 1.78
N TRP A 9 13.65 15.81 2.67
CA TRP A 9 12.49 16.31 3.41
C TRP A 9 12.70 16.29 4.93
N GLY A 10 12.40 17.41 5.59
CA GLY A 10 12.48 17.52 7.05
C GLY A 10 11.33 16.85 7.81
N GLY A 11 10.19 16.62 7.14
CA GLY A 11 8.97 16.05 7.76
C GLY A 11 8.66 14.61 7.37
N VAL A 12 9.42 14.00 6.47
CA VAL A 12 9.11 12.66 5.92
C VAL A 12 10.25 11.71 6.19
N ARG A 13 9.90 10.50 6.64
CA ARG A 13 10.85 9.39 6.82
C ARG A 13 11.07 8.70 5.49
N LEU A 14 12.34 8.51 5.11
CA LEU A 14 12.71 7.75 3.92
C LEU A 14 12.20 6.31 4.00
N ASP A 15 11.78 5.77 2.86
CA ASP A 15 11.07 4.50 2.81
C ASP A 15 11.97 3.31 3.20
N VAL A 16 13.28 3.43 2.98
CA VAL A 16 14.27 2.45 3.47
C VAL A 16 14.20 2.23 4.98
N PHE A 17 13.90 3.25 5.78
CA PHE A 17 13.77 3.06 7.23
C PHE A 17 12.47 2.36 7.56
N LYS A 18 11.37 2.72 6.89
CA LYS A 18 10.07 2.06 7.07
C LYS A 18 10.18 0.57 6.73
N GLN A 19 10.82 0.24 5.62
CA GLN A 19 11.07 -1.14 5.22
C GLN A 19 11.90 -1.90 6.27
N ASN A 20 13.02 -1.33 6.72
CA ASN A 20 13.85 -1.99 7.73
C ASN A 20 13.09 -2.21 9.06
N TYR A 21 12.28 -1.24 9.49
CA TYR A 21 11.42 -1.42 10.67
C TYR A 21 10.34 -2.48 10.44
N ALA A 22 9.72 -2.52 9.27
CA ALA A 22 8.73 -3.54 8.91
C ALA A 22 9.35 -4.94 8.95
N MET A 23 10.50 -5.14 8.31
CA MET A 23 11.21 -6.42 8.33
C MET A 23 11.66 -6.82 9.73
N ALA A 24 12.12 -5.87 10.54
CA ALA A 24 12.47 -6.12 11.93
C ALA A 24 11.25 -6.52 12.77
N ALA A 25 10.09 -5.89 12.55
CA ALA A 25 8.84 -6.23 13.22
C ALA A 25 8.35 -7.62 12.82
N LEU A 26 8.35 -7.94 11.52
CA LEU A 26 7.97 -9.25 10.99
C LEU A 26 8.81 -10.37 11.61
N LYS A 27 10.14 -10.19 11.68
CA LYS A 27 11.10 -11.16 12.21
C LYS A 27 11.02 -11.33 13.74
N ASN A 28 10.93 -10.22 14.47
CA ASN A 28 11.16 -10.24 15.93
C ASN A 28 9.90 -10.05 16.77
N LYS A 29 8.90 -9.34 16.25
CA LYS A 29 7.65 -9.04 16.98
C LYS A 29 6.49 -9.91 16.54
N LYS A 30 6.59 -10.51 15.36
CA LYS A 30 5.66 -11.53 14.90
C LYS A 30 4.18 -11.08 14.90
N PRO A 31 3.85 -9.84 14.45
CA PRO A 31 2.52 -9.28 14.63
C PRO A 31 1.45 -9.99 13.80
N ARG A 32 0.18 -9.93 14.26
CA ARG A 32 -0.98 -10.39 13.46
C ARG A 32 -1.41 -9.40 12.39
N ILE A 33 -1.12 -8.12 12.58
CA ILE A 33 -1.42 -7.02 11.64
C ILE A 33 -0.19 -6.11 11.59
N LEU A 34 0.27 -5.79 10.39
CA LEU A 34 1.32 -4.82 10.14
C LEU A 34 0.84 -3.82 9.09
N TYR A 35 0.99 -2.53 9.38
CA TYR A 35 0.71 -1.44 8.44
C TYR A 35 2.03 -0.76 8.06
N ILE A 36 2.21 -0.51 6.77
CA ILE A 36 3.41 0.12 6.21
C ILE A 36 2.94 1.22 5.26
N SER A 37 3.43 2.45 5.44
CA SER A 37 3.07 3.60 4.62
C SER A 37 4.29 4.17 3.89
N TYR A 38 4.54 3.72 2.67
CA TYR A 38 5.55 4.32 1.79
C TYR A 38 5.11 5.70 1.28
N GLY A 39 6.04 6.56 0.89
CA GLY A 39 5.70 7.93 0.51
C GLY A 39 6.66 8.65 -0.43
N GLU A 40 7.83 8.08 -0.75
CA GLU A 40 8.83 8.80 -1.54
C GLU A 40 8.33 9.15 -2.96
N THR A 41 7.50 8.29 -3.56
CA THR A 41 6.85 8.57 -4.84
C THR A 41 5.98 9.83 -4.77
N ASP A 42 5.31 10.09 -3.65
CA ASP A 42 4.52 11.29 -3.48
C ASP A 42 5.42 12.54 -3.46
N ASN A 43 6.43 12.52 -2.61
CA ASN A 43 7.29 13.67 -2.40
C ASN A 43 8.09 14.07 -3.65
N TRP A 44 8.66 13.10 -4.37
CA TRP A 44 9.42 13.39 -5.60
C TRP A 44 8.55 13.95 -6.73
N ALA A 45 7.29 13.50 -6.80
CA ALA A 45 6.36 14.04 -7.78
C ALA A 45 5.98 15.50 -7.46
N GLN A 46 5.76 15.84 -6.19
CA GLN A 46 5.51 17.24 -5.79
C GLN A 46 6.66 18.17 -6.21
N GLU A 47 7.91 17.68 -6.13
CA GLU A 47 9.11 18.45 -6.50
C GLU A 47 9.44 18.39 -8.00
N ASN A 48 8.63 17.74 -8.84
CA ASN A 48 8.86 17.60 -10.27
C ASN A 48 10.17 16.86 -10.64
N HIS A 49 10.60 15.89 -9.83
CA HIS A 49 11.73 15.03 -10.15
C HIS A 49 11.22 13.70 -10.71
N TYR A 50 10.92 13.66 -12.01
CA TYR A 50 10.31 12.48 -12.64
C TYR A 50 11.22 11.24 -12.64
N ASP A 51 12.52 11.43 -12.81
CA ASP A 51 13.52 10.38 -12.66
C ASP A 51 13.53 9.79 -11.24
N GLN A 52 13.52 10.68 -10.23
CA GLN A 52 13.46 10.30 -8.82
C GLN A 52 12.06 9.84 -8.38
N TYR A 53 11.02 10.03 -9.19
CA TYR A 53 9.72 9.42 -8.99
C TYR A 53 9.73 7.93 -9.38
N LEU A 54 10.35 7.60 -10.52
CA LEU A 54 10.41 6.23 -11.04
C LEU A 54 11.27 5.31 -10.19
N TRP A 55 12.35 5.83 -9.59
CA TRP A 55 13.28 5.00 -8.82
C TRP A 55 12.64 4.44 -7.54
N PRO A 56 11.96 5.22 -6.69
CA PRO A 56 11.19 4.73 -5.55
C PRO A 56 10.01 3.86 -5.92
N SER A 57 9.38 4.04 -7.10
CA SER A 57 8.36 3.09 -7.56
C SER A 57 8.95 1.68 -7.70
N LYS A 58 10.13 1.56 -8.33
CA LYS A 58 10.86 0.28 -8.44
C LYS A 58 11.36 -0.22 -7.09
N GLN A 59 11.82 0.68 -6.23
CA GLN A 59 12.29 0.33 -4.89
C GLN A 59 11.16 -0.21 -4.01
N THR A 60 9.97 0.40 -4.08
CA THR A 60 8.77 -0.03 -3.36
C THR A 60 8.29 -1.38 -3.85
N ASP A 61 8.29 -1.62 -5.17
CA ASP A 61 8.01 -2.93 -5.74
C ASP A 61 8.98 -4.01 -5.21
N ALA A 62 10.28 -3.71 -5.18
CA ALA A 62 11.28 -4.60 -4.58
C ALA A 62 11.05 -4.85 -3.07
N TYR A 63 10.59 -3.85 -2.32
CA TYR A 63 10.24 -4.01 -0.90
C TYR A 63 9.01 -4.89 -0.69
N ILE A 64 7.98 -4.75 -1.54
CA ILE A 64 6.81 -5.63 -1.54
C ILE A 64 7.26 -7.07 -1.81
N LYS A 65 8.14 -7.28 -2.79
CA LYS A 65 8.73 -8.59 -3.06
C LYS A 65 9.50 -9.14 -1.86
N GLU A 66 10.35 -8.35 -1.21
CA GLU A 66 11.10 -8.78 -0.02
C GLU A 66 10.16 -9.22 1.12
N ILE A 67 9.09 -8.45 1.36
CA ILE A 67 8.07 -8.78 2.36
C ILE A 67 7.38 -10.10 2.01
N TRP A 68 6.96 -10.26 0.75
CA TRP A 68 6.30 -11.47 0.28
C TRP A 68 7.20 -12.71 0.41
N ASP A 69 8.44 -12.62 -0.07
CA ASP A 69 9.42 -13.70 0.02
C ASP A 69 9.64 -14.11 1.50
N PHE A 70 9.74 -13.13 2.40
CA PHE A 70 9.87 -13.42 3.83
C PHE A 70 8.62 -14.11 4.40
N ILE A 71 7.42 -13.59 4.11
CA ILE A 71 6.15 -14.19 4.52
C ILE A 71 6.07 -15.65 4.09
N GLN A 72 6.45 -15.95 2.85
CA GLN A 72 6.43 -17.31 2.31
C GLN A 72 7.53 -18.22 2.87
N SER A 73 8.59 -17.65 3.44
CA SER A 73 9.69 -18.41 4.05
C SER A 73 9.46 -18.80 5.52
N ASP A 74 8.58 -18.09 6.25
CA ASP A 74 8.35 -18.28 7.68
C ASP A 74 7.06 -19.07 7.96
N LEU A 75 7.16 -20.18 8.70
CA LEU A 75 6.04 -21.10 9.01
C LEU A 75 4.86 -20.44 9.75
N GLN A 76 5.10 -19.32 10.43
CA GLN A 76 4.04 -18.56 11.08
C GLN A 76 3.14 -17.86 10.05
N TYR A 77 3.72 -17.34 8.97
CA TYR A 77 3.04 -16.47 8.02
C TYR A 77 2.67 -17.15 6.71
N LYS A 78 3.48 -18.12 6.29
CA LYS A 78 3.31 -18.84 5.03
C LYS A 78 1.90 -19.42 4.94
N ASP A 79 1.25 -19.17 3.81
CA ASP A 79 -0.11 -19.62 3.47
C ASP A 79 -1.18 -19.23 4.51
N LYS A 80 -0.91 -18.18 5.31
CA LYS A 80 -1.78 -17.68 6.38
C LYS A 80 -1.88 -16.15 6.40
N THR A 81 -1.21 -15.48 5.48
CA THR A 81 -1.07 -14.02 5.47
C THR A 81 -1.53 -13.46 4.14
N THR A 82 -2.40 -12.46 4.21
CA THR A 82 -2.84 -11.68 3.05
C THR A 82 -2.20 -10.29 3.10
N ILE A 83 -1.54 -9.90 2.01
CA ILE A 83 -1.02 -8.55 1.80
C ILE A 83 -2.05 -7.79 0.96
N ASN A 84 -2.58 -6.70 1.52
CA ASN A 84 -3.38 -5.74 0.78
C ASN A 84 -2.51 -4.52 0.46
N ILE A 85 -2.51 -4.09 -0.80
CA ILE A 85 -1.72 -2.97 -1.32
C ILE A 85 -2.69 -1.95 -1.91
N THR A 86 -2.48 -0.67 -1.60
CA THR A 86 -3.28 0.43 -2.15
C THR A 86 -2.54 1.75 -2.03
N THR A 87 -3.14 2.82 -2.55
CA THR A 87 -2.74 4.21 -2.31
C THR A 87 -3.85 4.97 -1.60
N ASP A 88 -3.49 6.00 -0.86
CA ASP A 88 -4.43 6.93 -0.23
C ASP A 88 -5.05 7.91 -1.23
N HIS A 89 -4.31 8.25 -2.29
CA HIS A 89 -4.78 9.03 -3.42
C HIS A 89 -4.04 8.68 -4.72
N GLY A 90 -4.51 9.25 -5.82
CA GLY A 90 -3.87 9.23 -7.13
C GLY A 90 -3.10 10.51 -7.41
N ARG A 91 -2.88 10.79 -8.69
CA ARG A 91 -2.21 11.99 -9.22
C ARG A 91 -2.86 12.42 -10.53
N GLY A 92 -2.65 13.67 -10.93
CA GLY A 92 -3.07 14.12 -12.26
C GLY A 92 -2.35 13.37 -13.39
N ILE A 93 -3.01 13.24 -14.54
CA ILE A 93 -2.50 12.40 -15.64
C ILE A 93 -1.75 13.16 -16.74
N THR A 94 -1.59 14.47 -16.62
CA THR A 94 -0.93 15.31 -17.63
C THR A 94 0.52 15.60 -17.26
N LYS A 95 1.31 16.10 -18.21
CA LYS A 95 2.72 16.51 -18.01
C LYS A 95 2.91 17.54 -16.89
N THR A 96 1.86 18.28 -16.52
CA THR A 96 1.88 19.28 -15.45
C THR A 96 1.14 18.82 -14.21
N SER A 97 -0.03 18.18 -14.37
CA SER A 97 -0.90 17.82 -13.24
C SER A 97 -0.41 16.63 -12.41
N TRP A 98 0.49 15.79 -12.93
CA TRP A 98 1.04 14.64 -12.18
C TRP A 98 1.79 15.03 -10.90
N ARG A 99 2.26 16.27 -10.81
CA ARG A 99 2.95 16.81 -9.63
C ARG A 99 2.01 16.99 -8.44
N GLY A 100 0.72 17.19 -8.70
CA GLY A 100 -0.27 17.49 -7.69
C GLY A 100 -1.25 16.34 -7.43
N HIS A 101 -1.98 16.51 -6.34
CA HIS A 101 -3.15 15.71 -5.99
C HIS A 101 -4.16 16.60 -5.24
N GLY A 102 -5.27 16.00 -4.78
CA GLY A 102 -6.37 16.71 -4.12
C GLY A 102 -7.51 17.08 -5.06
N SER A 103 -8.60 17.62 -4.49
CA SER A 103 -9.87 17.83 -5.20
C SER A 103 -9.81 18.80 -6.38
N SER A 104 -8.78 19.63 -6.45
CA SER A 104 -8.55 20.56 -7.57
C SER A 104 -7.77 19.95 -8.73
N ILE A 105 -7.24 18.74 -8.57
CA ILE A 105 -6.46 18.05 -9.60
C ILE A 105 -7.33 16.94 -10.20
N PRO A 106 -7.75 17.08 -11.47
CA PRO A 106 -8.48 16.02 -12.17
C PRO A 106 -7.76 14.67 -12.06
N GLU A 107 -8.55 13.60 -11.95
CA GLU A 107 -8.12 12.20 -11.82
C GLU A 107 -7.25 11.86 -10.59
N ALA A 108 -6.86 12.83 -9.75
CA ALA A 108 -6.05 12.55 -8.57
C ALA A 108 -6.78 11.80 -7.45
N GLY A 109 -8.09 11.58 -7.59
CA GLY A 109 -8.87 10.70 -6.71
C GLY A 109 -8.82 9.23 -7.09
N GLU A 110 -8.28 8.89 -8.27
CA GLU A 110 -8.19 7.50 -8.74
C GLU A 110 -7.08 6.75 -8.01
N ILE A 111 -7.46 5.66 -7.34
CA ILE A 111 -6.53 4.78 -6.61
C ILE A 111 -6.58 3.39 -7.21
N TRP A 112 -5.52 2.62 -6.97
CA TRP A 112 -5.49 1.20 -7.29
C TRP A 112 -5.43 0.38 -6.01
N MET A 113 -5.80 -0.89 -6.14
CA MET A 113 -5.71 -1.85 -5.06
C MET A 113 -5.25 -3.20 -5.61
N ALA A 114 -4.49 -3.94 -4.81
CA ALA A 114 -4.11 -5.32 -5.09
C ALA A 114 -4.16 -6.13 -3.79
N SER A 115 -4.46 -7.42 -3.90
CA SER A 115 -4.41 -8.35 -2.78
C SER A 115 -3.70 -9.63 -3.21
N ILE A 116 -2.93 -10.21 -2.29
CA ILE A 116 -2.19 -11.46 -2.49
C ILE A 116 -2.18 -12.21 -1.15
N GLY A 117 -2.69 -13.44 -1.14
CA GLY A 117 -2.82 -14.24 0.07
C GLY A 117 -3.56 -15.55 -0.16
N PRO A 118 -3.69 -16.40 0.88
CA PRO A 118 -4.39 -17.68 0.80
C PRO A 118 -5.90 -17.53 0.59
N ASP A 119 -6.47 -16.43 1.07
CA ASP A 119 -7.90 -16.09 0.97
C ASP A 119 -8.17 -15.13 -0.20
N THR A 120 -7.27 -15.07 -1.18
CA THR A 120 -7.45 -14.24 -2.38
C THR A 120 -7.17 -15.11 -3.61
N PRO A 121 -8.12 -15.27 -4.54
CA PRO A 121 -7.91 -16.02 -5.77
C PRO A 121 -6.74 -15.50 -6.58
N ALA A 122 -5.99 -16.44 -7.15
CA ALA A 122 -5.08 -16.12 -8.23
C ALA A 122 -5.91 -15.68 -9.46
N ALA A 123 -5.90 -14.39 -9.73
CA ALA A 123 -6.52 -13.79 -10.90
C ALA A 123 -5.66 -12.63 -11.39
N ASP A 124 -5.77 -12.33 -12.69
CA ASP A 124 -5.12 -11.18 -13.31
C ASP A 124 -5.84 -9.87 -12.94
N GLU A 125 -5.60 -8.80 -13.69
CA GLU A 125 -6.34 -7.54 -13.56
C GLU A 125 -7.86 -7.77 -13.55
N MET A 126 -8.52 -7.23 -12.53
CA MET A 126 -9.96 -7.35 -12.36
C MET A 126 -10.70 -6.59 -13.45
N LYS A 127 -11.49 -7.32 -14.24
CA LYS A 127 -12.34 -6.75 -15.31
C LYS A 127 -13.78 -6.54 -14.87
N SER A 128 -14.09 -6.81 -13.60
CA SER A 128 -15.43 -6.63 -13.05
C SER A 128 -15.83 -5.15 -13.13
N GLN A 129 -17.08 -4.92 -13.53
CA GLN A 129 -17.60 -3.56 -13.64
C GLN A 129 -17.94 -3.02 -12.24
N GLY A 130 -17.70 -1.72 -12.03
CA GLY A 130 -18.16 -0.99 -10.86
C GLY A 130 -17.04 -0.30 -10.07
N GLN A 131 -17.40 0.75 -9.34
CA GLN A 131 -16.46 1.54 -8.56
C GLN A 131 -16.00 0.79 -7.31
N ARG A 132 -14.71 0.86 -7.01
CA ARG A 132 -14.16 0.55 -5.68
C ARG A 132 -13.67 1.84 -5.04
N GLN A 133 -13.82 1.94 -3.72
CA GLN A 133 -13.48 3.15 -2.95
C GLN A 133 -12.67 2.75 -1.71
N SER A 134 -11.75 3.60 -1.28
CA SER A 134 -10.89 3.34 -0.10
C SER A 134 -11.69 3.05 1.18
N VAL A 135 -12.90 3.61 1.32
CA VAL A 135 -13.83 3.37 2.44
C VAL A 135 -14.24 1.88 2.60
N MET A 136 -14.06 1.07 1.56
CA MET A 136 -14.36 -0.37 1.57
C MET A 136 -13.25 -1.20 2.22
N ILE A 137 -12.00 -0.71 2.26
CA ILE A 137 -10.82 -1.47 2.66
C ILE A 137 -10.90 -1.92 4.12
N ALA A 138 -11.34 -1.05 5.02
CA ALA A 138 -11.38 -1.36 6.45
C ALA A 138 -12.28 -2.57 6.76
N ARG A 139 -13.45 -2.64 6.12
CA ARG A 139 -14.37 -3.78 6.29
C ARG A 139 -13.81 -5.05 5.65
N THR A 140 -13.16 -4.95 4.49
CA THR A 140 -12.48 -6.10 3.85
C THR A 140 -11.39 -6.69 4.73
N ILE A 141 -10.54 -5.86 5.35
CA ILE A 141 -9.49 -6.32 6.29
C ILE A 141 -10.10 -7.05 7.50
N PHE A 142 -11.20 -6.54 8.05
CA PHE A 142 -11.87 -7.22 9.17
C PHE A 142 -12.43 -8.58 8.74
N GLN A 143 -13.02 -8.67 7.55
CA GLN A 143 -13.52 -9.92 7.00
C GLN A 143 -12.40 -10.96 6.82
N LEU A 144 -11.23 -10.57 6.28
CA LEU A 144 -10.03 -11.42 6.19
C LEU A 144 -9.56 -11.94 7.55
N LEU A 145 -9.77 -11.15 8.61
CA LEU A 145 -9.40 -11.53 9.98
C LEU A 145 -10.48 -12.35 10.69
N GLY A 146 -11.59 -12.69 10.01
CA GLY A 146 -12.73 -13.38 10.59
C GLY A 146 -13.49 -12.54 11.63
N MET A 147 -13.44 -11.21 11.52
CA MET A 147 -14.04 -10.27 12.46
C MET A 147 -15.17 -9.47 11.81
N VAL A 148 -16.13 -9.05 12.63
CA VAL A 148 -17.19 -8.12 12.21
C VAL A 148 -16.69 -6.69 12.35
N TYR A 149 -16.79 -5.90 11.28
CA TYR A 149 -16.45 -4.48 11.33
C TYR A 149 -17.48 -3.71 12.19
N PRO A 150 -17.06 -2.90 13.17
CA PRO A 150 -17.96 -2.37 14.19
C PRO A 150 -18.89 -1.25 13.70
N ASP A 151 -18.54 -0.56 12.60
CA ASP A 151 -19.36 0.52 12.05
C ASP A 151 -20.16 0.05 10.83
N ALA A 152 -21.49 0.10 10.96
CA ALA A 152 -22.42 -0.23 9.88
C ALA A 152 -22.28 0.70 8.66
N LYS A 153 -21.80 1.93 8.84
CA LYS A 153 -21.66 2.95 7.78
C LYS A 153 -20.43 2.77 6.89
N ALA A 154 -19.49 1.89 7.25
CA ALA A 154 -18.33 1.62 6.39
C ALA A 154 -18.74 1.13 4.99
N GLY A 155 -17.80 1.24 4.06
CA GLY A 155 -17.95 0.69 2.71
C GLY A 155 -18.19 -0.82 2.75
N LYS A 156 -18.88 -1.34 1.74
CA LYS A 156 -19.09 -2.79 1.59
C LYS A 156 -17.74 -3.51 1.44
N VAL A 157 -17.73 -4.81 1.71
CA VAL A 157 -16.59 -5.66 1.45
C VAL A 157 -16.24 -5.64 -0.05
N ILE A 158 -14.94 -5.67 -0.36
CA ILE A 158 -14.43 -5.90 -1.72
C ILE A 158 -14.29 -7.40 -1.90
N ASN A 159 -15.29 -8.03 -2.50
CA ASN A 159 -15.30 -9.49 -2.65
C ASN A 159 -14.15 -9.99 -3.53
N GLU A 160 -13.71 -9.21 -4.52
CA GLU A 160 -12.57 -9.58 -5.37
C GLU A 160 -11.25 -9.77 -4.60
N MET A 161 -11.16 -9.29 -3.35
CA MET A 161 -10.00 -9.50 -2.49
C MET A 161 -10.12 -10.74 -1.58
N LEU A 162 -11.26 -11.44 -1.61
CA LEU A 162 -11.61 -12.52 -0.67
C LEU A 162 -11.96 -13.87 -1.30
N GLU A 163 -12.33 -13.90 -2.58
CA GLU A 163 -13.14 -15.00 -3.18
C GLU A 163 -12.38 -16.29 -3.57
#